data_AF-A0A9D7HLU8-F1
#
_entry.id   AF-A0A9D7HLU8-F1
#
_cell.length_a   1.000
_cell.length_b   1.000
_cell.length_c   1.000
_cell.angle_alpha   90.00
_cell.angle_beta   90.00
_cell.angle_gamma   90.00
#
_symmetry.space_group_name_H-M   'P 1'
#
loop_
_entity.id
_entity.type
_entity.pdbx_description
1 polymer ?
#
loop_
_entity_poly.entity_id
_entity_poly.type
_entity_poly.pdbx_seq_one_letter_code
_entity_poly.pdbx_strand_id
1 'polypeptide(L)' 'MLTSGRSLRFNPAEIDRHAAIGLDFSQVRSVDQFARAVELWALVMAEVRPDLVTKLERMLRKRVAEDQTAATDFMKKL' A
#
# COMPACT_ATOMS: atom_id res chain seq x y z
N MET A 1 -10.59 4.85 -1.30
CA MET A 1 -9.80 5.57 -2.31
C MET A 1 -10.59 5.52 -3.61
N LEU A 2 -10.98 6.66 -4.14
CA LEU A 2 -11.66 6.75 -5.44
C LEU A 2 -10.62 7.14 -6.49
N THR A 3 -10.58 6.40 -7.59
CA THR A 3 -9.75 6.72 -8.76
C THR A 3 -10.67 7.05 -9.92
N SER A 4 -10.49 8.23 -10.52
CA SER A 4 -11.16 8.62 -11.76
C SER A 4 -10.08 8.97 -12.78
N GLY A 5 -9.77 8.02 -13.65
CA GLY A 5 -8.58 8.10 -14.50
C GLY A 5 -7.29 8.15 -13.66
N ARG A 6 -6.42 9.12 -13.94
CA ARG A 6 -5.15 9.36 -13.22
C ARG A 6 -5.32 10.19 -11.94
N SER A 7 -6.53 10.68 -11.67
CA SER A 7 -6.83 11.48 -10.48
C SER A 7 -7.24 10.58 -9.32
N LEU A 8 -6.66 10.88 -8.16
CA LEU A 8 -6.81 10.14 -6.92
C LEU A 8 -7.42 11.05 -5.85
N ARG A 9 -8.45 10.57 -5.16
CA ARG A 9 -9.08 11.31 -4.05
C ARG A 9 -9.25 10.41 -2.83
N PHE A 10 -8.82 10.94 -1.69
CA PHE A 10 -9.08 10.39 -0.37
C PHE A 10 -10.17 11.21 0.32
N ASN A 11 -11.06 10.54 1.04
CA ASN A 11 -11.95 11.23 1.96
C ASN A 11 -11.22 11.59 3.28
N PRO A 12 -11.76 12.50 4.11
CA PRO A 12 -11.11 12.89 5.36
C PRO A 12 -10.80 11.71 6.29
N ALA A 13 -11.73 10.78 6.47
CA ALA A 13 -11.53 9.59 7.31
C ALA A 13 -10.45 8.63 6.77
N GLU A 14 -10.21 8.63 5.47
CA GLU A 14 -9.06 7.93 4.88
C GLU A 14 -7.78 8.67 5.21
N ILE A 15 -7.72 9.99 5.02
CA ILE A 15 -6.53 10.79 5.35
C ILE A 15 -6.12 10.57 6.81
N ASP A 16 -7.07 10.67 7.75
CA ASP A 16 -6.79 10.51 9.19
C ASP A 16 -6.25 9.12 9.53
N ARG A 17 -6.79 8.07 8.91
CA ARG A 17 -6.32 6.68 9.12
C ARG A 17 -4.88 6.47 8.64
N HIS A 18 -4.50 7.08 7.52
CA HIS A 18 -3.13 6.96 7.00
C HIS A 18 -2.16 7.86 7.77
N ALA A 19 -2.61 9.04 8.21
CA ALA A 19 -1.81 9.94 9.05
C ALA A 19 -1.41 9.28 10.37
N ALA A 20 -2.26 8.42 10.94
CA ALA A 20 -1.96 7.64 12.14
C ALA A 20 -0.73 6.71 12.01
N ILE A 21 -0.35 6.34 10.78
CA ILE A 21 0.86 5.56 10.48
C ILE A 21 1.96 6.39 9.82
N GLY A 22 1.82 7.72 9.79
CA GLY A 22 2.81 8.65 9.23
C GLY A 22 2.69 8.90 7.73
N LEU A 23 1.59 8.50 7.09
CA LEU A 23 1.32 8.77 5.67
C LEU A 23 0.31 9.93 5.55
N ASP A 24 0.78 11.13 5.19
CA ASP A 24 -0.11 12.26 4.90
C ASP A 24 -0.51 12.28 3.42
N PHE A 25 -1.80 12.06 3.16
CA PHE A 25 -2.38 12.09 1.82
C PHE A 25 -3.28 13.32 1.57
N SER A 26 -3.27 14.30 2.48
CA SER A 26 -4.09 15.52 2.38
C SER A 26 -3.85 16.27 1.07
N GLN A 27 -2.64 16.21 0.51
CA GLN A 27 -2.26 16.87 -0.74
C GLN A 27 -2.08 15.91 -1.94
N VAL A 28 -2.30 14.61 -1.77
CA VAL A 28 -2.14 13.63 -2.85
C VAL A 28 -3.34 13.68 -3.78
N ARG A 29 -3.10 13.91 -5.07
CA ARG A 29 -4.12 14.05 -6.12
C ARG A 29 -3.92 13.13 -7.32
N SER A 30 -2.81 12.40 -7.38
CA SER A 30 -2.51 11.44 -8.44
C SER A 30 -1.87 10.15 -7.90
N VAL A 31 -1.90 9.10 -8.74
CA VAL A 31 -1.24 7.83 -8.45
C VAL A 31 0.27 7.99 -8.29
N ASP A 32 0.90 8.84 -9.10
CA ASP A 32 2.35 9.08 -9.02
C ASP A 32 2.75 9.78 -7.71
N GLN A 33 1.94 10.75 -7.26
CA GLN A 33 2.14 11.41 -5.97
C GLN A 33 1.93 10.44 -4.81
N PHE A 34 0.94 9.56 -4.91
CA PHE A 34 0.70 8.50 -3.93
C PHE A 34 1.90 7.55 -3.85
N ALA A 35 2.40 7.06 -4.98
CA ALA A 35 3.55 6.17 -5.03
C ALA A 35 4.77 6.81 -4.39
N ARG A 36 5.06 8.07 -4.69
CA ARG A 36 6.18 8.81 -4.08
C ARG A 36 6.02 9.00 -2.58
N ALA A 37 4.80 9.29 -2.10
CA ALA A 37 4.54 9.43 -0.66
C ALA A 37 4.76 8.10 0.09
N VAL A 38 4.33 6.98 -0.49
CA VAL A 38 4.54 5.65 0.06
C VAL A 38 6.01 5.25 0.03
N GLU A 39 6.73 5.55 -1.05
CA GLU A 39 8.17 5.29 -1.18
C GLU A 39 8.97 6.05 -0.11
N LEU A 40 8.71 7.35 0.06
CA LEU A 40 9.38 8.17 1.06
C LEU A 40 9.10 7.65 2.47
N TRP A 41 7.85 7.31 2.77
CA TRP A 41 7.49 6.69 4.04
C TRP A 41 8.23 5.36 4.27
N ALA A 42 8.32 4.50 3.27
CA ALA A 42 9.00 3.22 3.38
C ALA A 42 10.50 3.39 3.64
N LEU A 43 11.14 4.37 2.98
CA LEU A 43 12.56 4.71 3.22
C LEU A 43 12.78 5.21 4.66
N VAL A 44 11.96 6.15 5.12
CA VAL A 44 12.03 6.64 6.52
C VAL A 44 11.81 5.50 7.51
N MET A 45 10.82 4.64 7.26
CA MET A 45 10.54 3.50 8.12
C MET A 45 11.67 2.46 8.11
N ALA A 46 12.39 2.29 7.00
CA ALA A 46 13.55 1.40 6.95
C ALA A 46 14.69 1.90 7.85
N GLU A 47 14.84 3.23 8.00
CA GLU A 47 15.82 3.83 8.90
C GLU A 47 15.35 3.80 10.37
N VAL A 48 14.10 4.17 10.64
CA VAL A 48 13.60 4.35 12.01
C VAL A 48 13.13 3.04 12.64
N ARG A 49 12.50 2.15 11.87
CA ARG A 49 11.90 0.89 12.32
C ARG A 49 12.08 -0.24 11.28
N PRO A 50 13.34 -0.66 11.01
CA PRO A 50 13.64 -1.70 10.03
C PRO A 50 12.92 -3.02 10.33
N ASP A 51 12.68 -3.33 11.61
CA ASP A 51 11.94 -4.52 12.05
C ASP A 51 10.51 -4.58 11.48
N LEU A 52 9.83 -3.43 11.43
CA LEU A 52 8.48 -3.33 10.88
C LEU A 52 8.48 -3.47 9.37
N VAL A 53 9.49 -2.90 8.68
CA VAL A 53 9.63 -3.05 7.23
C VAL A 53 9.87 -4.52 6.85
N THR A 54 10.76 -5.23 7.55
CA THR A 54 10.97 -6.68 7.33
C THR A 54 9.70 -7.49 7.59
N LYS A 55 8.92 -7.13 8.62
CA LYS A 55 7.64 -7.79 8.90
C LYS A 55 6.62 -7.55 7.78
N LEU A 56 6.50 -6.31 7.32
CA LEU A 56 5.62 -5.94 6.21
C LEU A 56 6.01 -6.66 4.92
N GLU A 57 7.29 -6.72 4.59
CA GLU A 57 7.81 -7.47 3.45
C GLU A 57 7.41 -8.95 3.52
N ARG A 58 7.61 -9.60 4.68
CA ARG A 58 7.23 -11.00 4.88
C ARG A 58 5.73 -11.22 4.69
N MET A 59 4.90 -10.31 5.21
CA MET A 59 3.45 -10.38 5.05
C MET A 59 3.02 -10.20 3.59
N LEU A 60 3.64 -9.26 2.87
CA LEU A 60 3.37 -9.03 1.45
C LEU A 60 3.74 -10.26 0.62
N ARG A 61 4.92 -10.84 0.83
CA ARG A 61 5.34 -12.08 0.16
C ARG A 61 4.36 -13.23 0.42
N LYS A 62 3.93 -13.40 1.67
CA LYS A 62 2.93 -14.42 2.04
C LYS A 62 1.63 -14.23 1.27
N ARG A 63 1.12 -12.99 1.21
CA ARG A 63 -0.14 -12.69 0.53
C ARG A 63 -0.08 -12.92 -0.99
N VAL A 64 1.02 -12.52 -1.61
CA VAL A 64 1.25 -12.78 -3.05
C VAL A 64 1.26 -14.28 -3.34
N ALA A 65 1.86 -15.09 -2.47
CA ALA A 65 1.85 -16.54 -2.62
C ALA A 65 0.44 -17.14 -2.46
N GLU A 66 -0.37 -16.61 -1.54
CA GLU A 66 -1.77 -17.03 -1.35
C GLU A 66 -2.64 -16.70 -2.58
N ASP A 67 -2.50 -15.49 -3.12
CA ASP A 67 -3.23 -15.05 -4.31
C ASP A 67 -2.86 -15.88 -5.56
N GLN A 68 -1.58 -16.25 -5.71
CA GLN A 68 -1.10 -17.12 -6.79
C GLN A 68 -1.61 -18.55 -6.66
N THR A 69 -1.68 -19.08 -5.43
CA THR A 69 -2.21 -20.43 -5.15
C THR A 69 -3.70 -20.50 -5.48
N ALA A 70 -4.47 -19.48 -5.09
CA ALA A 70 -5.90 -19.38 -5.42
C ALA A 70 -6.15 -19.34 -6.93
N ALA A 71 -5.32 -18.62 -7.69
CA ALA A 71 -5.42 -18.54 -9.15
C ALA A 71 -5.10 -19.87 -9.85
N THR A 72 -4.13 -20.63 -9.32
CA THR A 72 -3.77 -21.96 -9.87
C THR A 72 -4.82 -23.03 -9.57
N ASP A 73 -5.41 -23.01 -8.37
CA ASP A 73 -6.52 -23.91 -8.02
C ASP A 73 -7.80 -23.63 -8.82
N PHE A 74 -8.06 -22.36 -9.13
CA PHE A 74 -9.18 -21.99 -10.02
C PHE A 74 -8.99 -22.53 -11.44
N MET A 75 -7.78 -22.45 -12.01
CA MET A 75 -7.48 -23.01 -13.33
C MET A 75 -7.54 -24.54 -13.39
N LYS A 76 -7.26 -25.26 -12.30
CA LYS A 76 -7.36 -26.73 -12.25
C LYS A 76 -8.80 -27.26 -12.17
N LYS A 77 -9.77 -26.42 -11.81
CA LYS A 77 -11.20 -26.78 -11.68
C LYS A 77 -12.02 -26.50 -12.95
N LEU A 78 -11.41 -25.86 -13.95
CA LEU A 78 -11.95 -25.69 -15.31
C LEU A 78 -11.56 -26.89 -16.18
#